data_AF-A0A942EUV3-F1
#
_entry.id   AF-A0A942EUV3-F1
#
_cell.length_a   1.000
_cell.length_b   1.000
_cell.length_c   1.000
_cell.angle_alpha   90.00
_cell.angle_beta   90.00
_cell.angle_gamma   90.00
#
_symmetry.space_group_name_H-M   'P 1'
#
loop_
_entity.id
_entity.type
_entity.pdbx_description
1 polymer ?
#
loop_
_entity_poly.entity_id
_entity_poly.type
_entity_poly.pdbx_seq_one_letter_code
_entity_poly.pdbx_strand_id
1 'polypeptide(L)'
;PVVSKGGVILIPSPCEEGCGHPGYCDIMKRAEDVDDIIAISREEGFAPGEQKALILARILKQARIVMTDCLLQEATLKELYLESVPTLQEAFDQELKKNPKARVVLIPDGLLTLPIIKK
;
A
#
# COMPACT_ATOMS: atom_id res chain seq x y z
N PRO A 1 -7.73 3.35 7.12
CA PRO A 1 -8.21 3.73 5.76
C PRO A 1 -9.75 3.55 5.70
N VAL A 2 -10.43 4.18 4.75
CA VAL A 2 -11.92 4.08 4.60
C VAL A 2 -12.40 2.72 4.12
N VAL A 3 -11.50 1.96 3.51
CA VAL A 3 -11.79 0.61 3.02
C VAL A 3 -12.12 -0.33 4.17
N SER A 4 -13.10 -1.20 3.94
CA SER A 4 -13.48 -2.25 4.88
C SER A 4 -12.34 -3.27 5.08
N LYS A 5 -12.33 -3.96 6.22
CA LYS A 5 -11.29 -4.96 6.52
C LYS A 5 -11.30 -6.06 5.46
N GLY A 6 -10.12 -6.41 4.96
CA GLY A 6 -9.95 -7.38 3.86
C GLY A 6 -10.25 -6.80 2.47
N GLY A 7 -10.53 -5.49 2.36
CA GLY A 7 -10.70 -4.84 1.07
C GLY A 7 -9.38 -4.57 0.35
N VAL A 8 -9.48 -3.80 -0.74
CA VAL A 8 -8.37 -3.46 -1.62
C VAL A 8 -8.32 -1.95 -1.84
N ILE A 9 -7.10 -1.40 -1.90
CA ILE A 9 -6.83 -0.01 -2.26
C ILE A 9 -6.08 -0.05 -3.60
N LEU A 10 -6.63 0.61 -4.62
CA LEU A 10 -5.99 0.77 -5.92
C LEU A 10 -5.33 2.16 -5.96
N ILE A 11 -4.04 2.22 -6.24
CA ILE A 11 -3.27 3.47 -6.28
C ILE A 11 -2.55 3.59 -7.62
N PRO A 12 -3.03 4.46 -8.54
CA PRO A 12 -2.24 4.83 -9.71
C PRO A 12 -1.09 5.73 -9.27
N SER A 13 0.16 5.26 -9.41
CA SER A 13 1.34 6.03 -9.05
C SER A 13 2.57 5.60 -9.87
N PRO A 14 3.14 6.51 -10.68
CA PRO A 14 4.34 6.24 -11.46
C PRO A 14 5.58 5.87 -10.65
N CYS A 15 5.69 6.32 -9.41
CA CYS A 15 6.88 6.10 -8.56
C CYS A 15 8.21 6.44 -9.29
N GLU A 16 8.26 7.60 -9.96
CA GLU A 16 9.42 8.03 -10.77
C GLU A 16 10.72 8.11 -9.96
N GLU A 17 10.62 8.44 -8.67
CA GLU A 17 11.75 8.53 -7.74
C GLU A 17 12.06 7.19 -7.04
N GLY A 18 11.40 6.10 -7.44
CA GLY A 18 11.60 4.77 -6.91
C GLY A 18 10.81 4.47 -5.62
N CYS A 19 11.36 3.60 -4.77
CA CYS A 19 10.66 3.08 -3.58
C CYS A 19 10.52 4.12 -2.44
N GLY A 20 11.23 5.24 -2.52
CA GLY A 20 11.24 6.29 -1.50
C GLY A 20 12.47 6.23 -0.60
N HIS A 21 12.29 6.54 0.69
CA HIS A 21 13.42 6.69 1.61
C HIS A 21 14.18 5.35 1.79
N PRO A 22 15.51 5.31 1.70
CA PRO A 22 16.28 4.06 1.75
C PRO A 22 15.98 3.22 2.99
N GLY A 23 16.00 3.81 4.19
CA GLY A 23 15.69 3.08 5.43
C GLY A 23 14.26 2.53 5.48
N TYR A 24 13.29 3.17 4.81
CA TYR A 24 11.96 2.59 4.66
C TYR A 24 12.03 1.34 3.79
N CYS A 25 12.66 1.42 2.62
CA CYS A 25 12.77 0.28 1.72
C CYS A 25 13.56 -0.88 2.35
N ASP A 26 14.60 -0.58 3.13
CA ASP A 26 15.43 -1.58 3.82
C ASP A 26 14.67 -2.31 4.93
N ILE A 27 13.86 -1.60 5.72
CA ILE A 27 12.99 -2.23 6.74
C ILE A 27 11.97 -3.15 6.07
N MET A 28 11.31 -2.65 5.01
CA MET A 28 10.30 -3.43 4.29
C MET A 28 10.91 -4.70 3.66
N LYS A 29 12.09 -4.59 3.04
CA LYS A 29 12.76 -5.71 2.36
C LYS A 29 13.34 -6.76 3.31
N ARG A 30 13.80 -6.37 4.51
CA ARG A 30 14.38 -7.31 5.47
C ARG A 30 13.33 -8.10 6.24
N ALA A 31 12.12 -7.54 6.35
CA ALA A 31 11.05 -8.15 7.12
C ALA A 31 10.60 -9.46 6.46
N GLU A 32 10.23 -10.44 7.26
CA GLU A 32 9.65 -11.69 6.75
C GLU A 32 8.17 -11.50 6.42
N ASP A 33 7.47 -10.71 7.24
CA ASP A 33 6.06 -10.36 7.04
C ASP A 33 5.69 -8.98 7.60
N VAL A 34 4.41 -8.64 7.52
CA VAL A 34 3.87 -7.35 7.97
C VAL A 34 3.96 -7.17 9.49
N ASP A 35 3.90 -8.26 10.26
CA ASP A 35 4.06 -8.21 11.71
C ASP A 35 5.52 -7.95 12.09
N ASP A 36 6.45 -8.52 11.33
CA ASP A 36 7.89 -8.38 11.52
C ASP A 36 8.39 -6.93 11.28
N ILE A 37 7.81 -6.20 10.30
CA ILE A 37 8.08 -4.76 10.12
C ILE A 37 7.85 -3.98 11.43
N ILE A 38 6.78 -4.32 12.16
CA ILE A 38 6.41 -3.66 13.41
C ILE A 38 7.34 -4.10 14.54
N ALA A 39 7.77 -5.36 14.55
CA ALA A 39 8.73 -5.89 15.52
C ALA A 39 10.10 -5.22 15.38
N ILE A 40 10.68 -5.21 14.17
CA ILE A 40 11.94 -4.53 13.84
C ILE A 40 11.92 -3.08 14.31
N SER A 41 10.88 -2.33 13.93
CA SER A 41 10.77 -0.91 14.29
C SER A 41 10.62 -0.68 15.80
N ARG A 42 10.12 -1.67 16.56
CA ARG A 42 9.96 -1.60 18.01
C ARG A 42 11.26 -1.90 18.73
N GLU A 43 12.05 -2.83 18.21
CA GLU A 43 13.32 -3.28 18.79
C GLU A 43 14.48 -2.34 18.46
N GLU A 44 14.60 -1.95 17.18
CA GLU A 44 15.69 -1.11 16.67
C GLU A 44 15.36 0.40 16.76
N GLY A 45 14.08 0.75 16.90
CA GLY A 45 13.60 2.11 16.69
C GLY A 45 13.45 2.44 15.20
N PHE A 46 13.28 3.73 14.88
CA PHE A 46 13.23 4.20 13.49
C PHE A 46 13.77 5.63 13.39
N ALA A 47 14.51 5.92 12.33
CA ALA A 47 14.99 7.25 11.98
C ALA A 47 13.91 8.07 11.23
N PRO A 48 14.08 9.40 11.11
CA PRO A 48 13.19 10.21 10.29
C PRO A 48 13.10 9.72 8.85
N GLY A 49 11.89 9.43 8.38
CA GLY A 49 11.59 8.88 7.05
C GLY A 49 11.20 7.40 7.09
N GLU A 50 11.70 6.65 8.07
CA GLU A 50 11.49 5.21 8.20
C GLU A 50 10.12 4.86 8.79
N GLN A 51 9.49 5.78 9.54
CA GLN A 51 8.14 5.61 10.10
C GLN A 51 7.06 5.30 9.05
N LYS A 52 7.35 5.55 7.76
CA LYS A 52 6.51 5.14 6.63
C LYS A 52 6.30 3.62 6.60
N ALA A 53 7.29 2.83 7.01
CA ALA A 53 7.19 1.37 7.07
C ALA A 53 6.08 0.94 8.06
N LEU A 54 6.05 1.55 9.25
CA LEU A 54 5.01 1.32 10.25
C LEU A 54 3.62 1.72 9.78
N ILE A 55 3.51 2.85 9.08
CA ILE A 55 2.23 3.32 8.54
C ILE A 55 1.73 2.34 7.48
N LEU A 56 2.60 1.93 6.56
CA LEU A 56 2.26 0.98 5.51
C LEU A 56 1.88 -0.39 6.10
N ALA A 57 2.66 -0.93 7.04
CA ALA A 57 2.35 -2.18 7.72
C ALA A 57 0.97 -2.17 8.38
N ARG A 58 0.59 -1.05 9.03
CA ARG A 58 -0.76 -0.88 9.61
C ARG A 58 -1.86 -0.88 8.54
N ILE A 59 -1.60 -0.33 7.36
CA ILE A 59 -2.55 -0.35 6.25
C ILE A 59 -2.69 -1.77 5.70
N LEU A 60 -1.56 -2.48 5.52
CA LEU A 60 -1.53 -3.85 5.00
C LEU A 60 -2.26 -4.85 5.89
N LYS A 61 -2.27 -4.64 7.21
CA LYS A 61 -3.13 -5.42 8.14
C LYS A 61 -4.62 -5.23 7.92
N GLN A 62 -5.02 -4.13 7.29
CA GLN A 62 -6.42 -3.79 7.03
C GLN A 62 -6.85 -4.17 5.61
N ALA A 63 -5.99 -3.92 4.61
CA ALA A 63 -6.31 -4.05 3.21
C ALA A 63 -5.06 -4.30 2.36
N ARG A 64 -5.28 -4.98 1.24
CA ARG A 64 -4.25 -5.11 0.20
C ARG A 64 -4.10 -3.79 -0.54
N ILE A 65 -2.92 -3.54 -1.09
CA ILE A 65 -2.64 -2.37 -1.94
C ILE A 65 -2.16 -2.87 -3.29
N VAL A 66 -2.83 -2.39 -4.35
CA VAL A 66 -2.44 -2.65 -5.74
C VAL A 66 -1.97 -1.33 -6.33
N MET A 67 -0.70 -1.29 -6.72
CA MET A 67 -0.10 -0.18 -7.44
C MET A 67 -0.37 -0.35 -8.93
N THR A 68 -0.77 0.73 -9.59
CA THR A 68 -0.94 0.76 -11.05
C THR A 68 -0.14 1.88 -11.67
N ASP A 69 0.12 1.76 -12.98
CA ASP A 69 0.84 2.77 -13.74
C ASP A 69 2.25 3.04 -13.16
N CYS A 70 2.84 2.05 -12.47
CA CYS A 70 4.06 2.17 -11.69
C CYS A 70 5.30 1.77 -12.51
N LEU A 71 6.36 2.58 -12.43
CA LEU A 71 7.63 2.33 -13.12
C LEU A 71 8.56 1.37 -12.36
N LEU A 72 8.26 1.06 -11.10
CA LEU A 72 8.99 0.06 -10.33
C LEU A 72 8.72 -1.34 -10.86
N GLN A 73 9.75 -2.20 -10.81
CA GLN A 73 9.59 -3.62 -11.13
C GLN A 73 8.64 -4.29 -10.14
N GLU A 74 7.83 -5.24 -10.64
CA GLU A 74 6.90 -6.02 -9.82
C GLU A 74 7.61 -6.73 -8.65
N ALA A 75 8.83 -7.24 -8.86
CA ALA A 75 9.64 -7.84 -7.81
C ALA A 75 9.91 -6.86 -6.65
N THR A 76 10.25 -5.61 -6.95
CA THR A 76 10.46 -4.57 -5.94
C THR A 76 9.18 -4.27 -5.19
N LEU A 77 8.03 -4.15 -5.89
CA LEU A 77 6.74 -3.92 -5.24
C LEU A 77 6.37 -5.08 -4.31
N LYS A 78 6.64 -6.32 -4.74
CA LYS A 78 6.39 -7.52 -3.95
C LYS A 78 7.23 -7.57 -2.68
N GLU A 79 8.50 -7.17 -2.73
CA GLU A 79 9.36 -7.01 -1.56
C GLU A 79 8.85 -5.93 -0.58
N LEU A 80 8.00 -5.01 -1.06
CA LEU A 80 7.32 -4.01 -0.23
C LEU A 80 5.90 -4.44 0.18
N TYR A 81 5.53 -5.71 -0.06
CA TYR A 81 4.20 -6.28 0.17
C TYR A 81 3.08 -5.56 -0.60
N LEU A 82 3.42 -5.00 -1.76
CA LEU A 82 2.50 -4.34 -2.69
C LEU A 82 2.28 -5.23 -3.91
N GLU A 83 1.07 -5.18 -4.45
CA GLU A 83 0.75 -5.85 -5.72
C GLU A 83 0.90 -4.88 -6.88
N SER A 84 1.16 -5.41 -8.09
CA SER A 84 1.32 -4.63 -9.31
C SER A 84 0.31 -5.06 -10.37
N VAL A 85 -0.35 -4.09 -10.98
CA VAL A 85 -1.19 -4.29 -12.17
C VAL A 85 -0.91 -3.15 -13.15
N PRO A 86 -0.79 -3.39 -14.47
CA PRO A 86 -0.34 -2.37 -15.42
C PRO A 86 -1.14 -1.06 -15.39
N THR A 87 -2.46 -1.14 -15.33
CA THR A 87 -3.35 0.04 -15.39
C THR A 87 -4.43 0.01 -14.33
N LEU A 88 -4.92 1.20 -13.94
CA LEU A 88 -6.03 1.32 -13.00
C LEU A 88 -7.29 0.58 -13.47
N GLN A 89 -7.64 0.67 -14.76
CA GLN A 89 -8.82 0.00 -15.31
C GLN A 89 -8.72 -1.51 -15.19
N GLU A 90 -7.56 -2.08 -15.51
CA GLU A 90 -7.34 -3.51 -15.40
C GLU A 90 -7.45 -3.98 -13.95
N ALA A 91 -6.83 -3.26 -13.00
CA ALA A 91 -6.92 -3.58 -11.58
C ALA A 91 -8.36 -3.52 -11.08
N PHE A 92 -9.10 -2.50 -11.48
CA PHE A 92 -10.51 -2.34 -11.16
C PHE A 92 -11.37 -3.50 -11.69
N ASP A 93 -11.18 -3.87 -12.96
CA ASP A 93 -11.91 -4.96 -13.59
C ASP A 93 -11.60 -6.32 -12.94
N GLN A 94 -10.33 -6.56 -12.58
CA GLN A 94 -9.92 -7.77 -11.86
C GLN A 94 -10.59 -7.86 -10.48
N GLU A 95 -10.66 -6.77 -9.72
CA GLU A 95 -11.26 -6.76 -8.39
C GLU A 95 -12.80 -6.86 -8.45
N LEU A 96 -13.45 -6.21 -9.41
CA LEU A 96 -14.89 -6.37 -9.62
C LEU A 96 -15.28 -7.76 -10.10
N LYS A 97 -14.44 -8.43 -10.90
CA LYS A 97 -14.67 -9.84 -11.26
C LYS A 97 -14.67 -10.74 -10.02
N LYS A 98 -13.77 -10.49 -9.06
CA LYS A 98 -13.71 -11.22 -7.78
C LYS A 98 -14.91 -10.90 -6.88
N ASN A 99 -15.38 -9.64 -6.87
CA ASN A 99 -16.53 -9.23 -6.08
C ASN A 99 -17.42 -8.20 -6.83
N PRO A 100 -18.40 -8.67 -7.62
CA PRO A 100 -19.27 -7.80 -8.40
C PRO A 100 -20.18 -6.88 -7.57
N LYS A 101 -20.32 -7.15 -6.27
CA LYS A 101 -21.14 -6.36 -5.33
C LYS A 101 -20.29 -5.43 -4.46
N ALA A 102 -19.01 -5.28 -4.76
CA ALA A 102 -18.12 -4.39 -4.02
C ALA A 102 -18.64 -2.95 -4.07
N ARG A 103 -18.60 -2.26 -2.92
CA ARG A 103 -18.82 -0.81 -2.86
C ARG A 103 -17.50 -0.12 -3.11
N VAL A 104 -17.51 0.84 -4.02
CA VAL A 104 -16.32 1.56 -4.47
C VAL A 104 -16.38 2.99 -3.94
N VAL A 105 -15.26 3.47 -3.41
CA VAL A 105 -15.06 4.88 -3.05
C VAL A 105 -13.91 5.40 -3.89
N LEU A 106 -14.17 6.45 -4.67
CA LEU A 106 -13.15 7.15 -5.45
C LEU A 106 -12.67 8.38 -4.68
N ILE A 107 -11.36 8.51 -4.50
CA ILE A 107 -10.72 9.67 -3.89
C ILE A 107 -9.67 10.20 -4.88
N PRO A 108 -10.03 11.18 -5.74
CA PRO A 108 -9.12 11.70 -6.76
C PRO A 108 -7.85 12.32 -6.14
N ASP A 109 -8.03 13.15 -5.12
CA ASP A 109 -6.95 13.87 -4.45
C ASP A 109 -6.63 13.23 -3.09
N GLY A 110 -6.03 12.03 -3.11
CA GLY A 110 -5.77 11.23 -1.91
C GLY A 110 -4.94 11.94 -0.83
N LEU A 111 -4.04 12.85 -1.23
CA LEU A 111 -3.20 13.62 -0.29
C LEU A 111 -3.91 14.83 0.32
N LEU A 112 -4.97 15.32 -0.32
CA LEU A 112 -5.70 16.53 0.08
C LEU A 112 -7.08 16.23 0.66
N THR A 113 -7.47 14.95 0.68
CA THR A 113 -8.79 14.52 1.14
C THR A 113 -8.71 13.86 2.51
N LEU A 114 -9.47 14.39 3.47
CA LEU A 114 -9.71 13.74 4.76
C LEU A 114 -11.12 13.13 4.78
N PRO A 115 -11.28 11.81 4.53
CA PRO A 115 -12.59 11.21 4.51
C PRO A 115 -13.15 11.03 5.93
N ILE A 116 -14.40 11.44 6.13
CA ILE A 116 -15.11 11.32 7.41
C ILE A 116 -16.10 10.17 7.33
N ILE A 117 -15.90 9.14 8.16
CA ILE A 117 -16.82 8.00 8.27
C ILE A 117 -17.73 8.26 9.47
N LYS A 118 -19.04 8.37 9.23
CA LYS A 118 -20.02 8.35 10.32
C LYS A 118 -20.19 6.91 10.80
N LYS A 119 -19.99 6.69 12.10
CA LYS A 119 -20.32 5.43 12.77
C LYS A 119 -21.83 5.30 12.92
#